data_AF-A0A7W9X739-F1
#
_entry.id   AF-A0A7W9X739-F1
#
_cell.length_a   1.000
_cell.length_b   1.000
_cell.length_c   1.000
_cell.angle_alpha   90.00
_cell.angle_beta   90.00
_cell.angle_gamma   90.00
#
_symmetry.space_group_name_H-M   'P 1'
#
loop_
_entity.id
_entity.type
_entity.pdbx_description
1 polymer ?
#
loop_
_entity_poly.entity_id
_entity_poly.type
_entity_poly.pdbx_seq_one_letter_code
_entity_poly.pdbx_strand_id
1 'polypeptide(L)'
;MKKIFYAIAFVAVVFTSCQKQPIVPLYPAVASKQSYNITLASSDYALLPSTAYPSKTLSFNNATDAQNYIPTILNAKYPSKVAADNSTAVVTYTQSALSFKLTDSAYNDVAYTLTPADYLLLPGNKYTDFSIAQVIKWLPYKYPSPVVNQLALLTFTPYPATLTPPYSFLYLNGAWSEIYTITPAQYAVYGLGKYNQFTSTNDATLPAMLGALLKTDLTVQDTVKAGDIEYISFNYYGSDKGTYQRVIPLEYDGSNYVAPKTSVAAPLNFIKKSGQWQYVQPLPVISYTLTSADIALIAKSTVAPSGLLTNLASYGDFSGWTTAQLDAAMILALTADFQTPQTNTNYSVIYLAYTGGADVPTSLLFQWSGTAWVAQQ
;
A
#
# COMPACT_ATOMS: atom_id res chain seq x y z
N MET A 1 -27.83 82.49 24.02
CA MET A 1 -27.12 81.24 24.35
C MET A 1 -27.44 80.11 23.35
N LYS A 2 -27.22 80.31 22.04
CA LYS A 2 -27.50 79.29 20.99
C LYS A 2 -26.37 79.09 19.98
N LYS A 3 -25.21 79.76 20.16
CA LYS A 3 -24.10 79.74 19.18
C LYS A 3 -22.87 78.96 19.64
N ILE A 4 -22.86 78.43 20.87
CA ILE A 4 -21.72 77.67 21.43
C ILE A 4 -21.90 76.14 21.27
N PHE A 5 -23.14 75.65 21.17
CA PHE A 5 -23.41 74.21 21.08
C PHE A 5 -23.01 73.58 19.74
N TYR A 6 -22.98 74.34 18.64
CA TYR A 6 -22.60 73.80 17.32
C TYR A 6 -21.09 73.58 17.15
N ALA A 7 -20.25 74.29 17.90
CA ALA A 7 -18.79 74.13 17.81
C ALA A 7 -18.28 72.86 18.53
N ILE A 8 -19.00 72.38 19.56
CA ILE A 8 -18.60 71.18 20.32
C ILE A 8 -19.04 69.89 19.62
N ALA A 9 -20.12 69.92 18.84
CA ALA A 9 -20.59 68.76 18.08
C ALA A 9 -19.67 68.39 16.89
N PHE A 10 -18.93 69.35 16.33
CA PHE A 10 -18.01 69.07 15.21
C PHE A 10 -16.65 68.51 15.65
N VAL A 11 -16.23 68.75 16.90
CA VAL A 11 -14.96 68.21 17.43
C VAL A 11 -15.11 66.74 17.87
N ALA A 12 -16.32 66.29 18.23
CA ALA A 12 -16.57 64.90 18.62
C ALA A 12 -16.55 63.90 17.45
N VAL A 13 -16.71 64.35 16.20
CA VAL A 13 -16.68 63.48 15.00
C VAL A 13 -15.25 63.23 14.50
N VAL A 14 -14.27 64.05 14.91
CA VAL A 14 -12.86 63.87 14.50
C VAL A 14 -12.13 62.84 15.37
N PHE A 15 -12.65 62.51 16.57
CA PHE A 15 -12.05 61.51 17.46
C PHE A 15 -12.62 60.09 17.36
N THR A 16 -13.57 59.84 16.45
CA THR A 16 -14.07 58.47 16.16
C THR A 16 -13.50 57.87 14.88
N SER A 17 -12.72 58.62 14.08
CA SER A 17 -12.11 58.11 12.83
C SER A 17 -10.80 57.36 13.02
N CYS A 18 -10.32 57.18 14.26
CA CYS A 18 -9.20 56.29 14.58
C CYS A 18 -9.66 55.02 15.30
N GLN A 19 -10.81 54.44 14.94
CA GLN A 19 -10.90 53.00 15.07
C GLN A 19 -9.96 52.41 14.03
N LYS A 20 -8.82 51.87 14.49
CA LYS A 20 -7.96 50.97 13.72
C LYS A 20 -8.90 49.97 13.05
N GLN A 21 -9.20 50.16 11.76
CA GLN A 21 -9.99 49.19 11.00
C GLN A 21 -9.32 47.84 11.28
N PRO A 22 -10.08 46.78 11.61
CA PRO A 22 -9.52 45.46 11.54
C PRO A 22 -8.94 45.36 10.14
N ILE A 23 -7.64 45.09 10.02
CA ILE A 23 -7.05 44.73 8.75
C ILE A 23 -7.72 43.40 8.41
N VAL A 24 -8.87 43.46 7.74
CA VAL A 24 -9.46 42.33 7.07
C VAL A 24 -8.54 42.14 5.87
N PRO A 25 -7.79 41.03 5.79
CA PRO A 25 -6.93 40.80 4.64
C PRO A 25 -7.80 40.92 3.38
N LEU A 26 -7.47 41.88 2.50
CA LEU A 26 -8.17 42.09 1.22
C LEU A 26 -8.02 40.91 0.26
N TYR A 27 -7.23 39.91 0.64
CA TYR A 27 -7.06 38.65 -0.04
C TYR A 27 -7.31 37.53 0.96
N PRO A 28 -8.17 36.53 0.65
CA PRO A 28 -8.16 35.29 1.43
C PRO A 28 -6.72 34.80 1.47
N ALA A 29 -6.25 34.38 2.65
CA ALA A 29 -4.91 33.83 2.80
C ALA A 29 -4.71 32.77 1.69
N VAL A 30 -3.76 33.03 0.79
CA VAL A 30 -3.44 32.08 -0.27
C VAL A 30 -2.99 30.82 0.46
N ALA A 31 -3.63 29.68 0.17
CA ALA A 31 -3.25 28.43 0.79
C ALA A 31 -1.75 28.21 0.57
N SER A 32 -1.03 27.82 1.60
CA SER A 32 0.39 27.50 1.54
C SER A 32 0.59 26.00 1.38
N LYS A 33 1.77 25.58 0.92
CA LYS A 33 2.20 24.19 0.95
C LYS A 33 2.28 23.73 2.42
N GLN A 34 1.66 22.60 2.73
CA GLN A 34 1.59 22.05 4.09
C GLN A 34 2.06 20.59 4.11
N SER A 35 2.51 20.13 5.27
CA SER A 35 2.84 18.72 5.50
C SER A 35 2.10 18.23 6.75
N TYR A 36 1.27 17.22 6.59
CA TYR A 36 0.43 16.68 7.65
C TYR A 36 0.86 15.27 8.04
N ASN A 37 0.88 14.98 9.34
CA ASN A 37 0.95 13.63 9.90
C ASN A 37 -0.37 13.36 10.63
N ILE A 38 -1.22 12.52 10.07
CA ILE A 38 -2.61 12.34 10.49
C ILE A 38 -2.79 10.90 10.95
N THR A 39 -3.44 10.71 12.10
CA THR A 39 -4.07 9.42 12.45
C THR A 39 -5.57 9.63 12.38
N LEU A 40 -6.27 8.86 11.54
CA LEU A 40 -7.71 8.98 11.40
C LEU A 40 -8.41 8.62 12.70
N ALA A 41 -9.20 9.55 13.21
CA ALA A 41 -10.11 9.29 14.32
C ALA A 41 -11.45 8.77 13.79
N SER A 42 -12.27 8.15 14.64
CA SER A 42 -13.61 7.67 14.28
C SER A 42 -14.49 8.76 13.64
N SER A 43 -14.35 10.02 14.07
CA SER A 43 -15.08 11.16 13.49
C SER A 43 -14.70 11.46 12.04
N ASP A 44 -13.49 11.08 11.61
CA ASP A 44 -13.01 11.35 10.25
C ASP A 44 -13.72 10.49 9.21
N TYR A 45 -14.09 9.26 9.59
CA TYR A 45 -14.87 8.36 8.73
C TYR A 45 -16.28 8.89 8.44
N ALA A 46 -16.82 9.78 9.28
CA ALA A 46 -18.10 10.44 9.04
C ALA A 46 -18.05 11.46 7.89
N LEU A 47 -16.86 11.83 7.39
CA LEU A 47 -16.67 12.67 6.22
C LEU A 47 -16.85 11.90 4.90
N LEU A 48 -16.95 10.57 4.96
CA LEU A 48 -17.26 9.73 3.81
C LEU A 48 -18.77 9.73 3.52
N PRO A 49 -19.19 9.46 2.27
CA PRO A 49 -20.59 9.20 1.95
C PRO A 49 -21.16 8.08 2.83
N SER A 50 -22.41 8.22 3.29
CA SER A 50 -23.07 7.22 4.16
C SER A 50 -23.27 5.86 3.50
N THR A 51 -23.16 5.79 2.17
CA THR A 51 -23.16 4.56 1.38
C THR A 51 -21.83 3.82 1.41
N ALA A 52 -20.72 4.51 1.70
CA ALA A 52 -19.40 3.90 1.82
C ALA A 52 -19.32 3.10 3.12
N TYR A 53 -18.97 1.81 3.04
CA TYR A 53 -18.87 0.96 4.22
C TYR A 53 -17.94 1.50 5.32
N PRO A 54 -16.80 2.18 5.04
CA PRO A 54 -15.91 2.67 6.08
C PRO A 54 -16.55 3.74 6.97
N SER A 55 -17.59 4.44 6.49
CA SER A 55 -18.37 5.38 7.30
C SER A 55 -19.09 4.71 8.48
N LYS A 56 -19.31 3.39 8.38
CA LYS A 56 -20.00 2.57 9.40
C LYS A 56 -19.04 1.67 10.16
N THR A 57 -18.09 1.03 9.46
CA THR A 57 -17.12 0.10 10.06
C THR A 57 -15.96 0.82 10.73
N LEU A 58 -15.78 2.13 10.47
CA LEU A 58 -14.72 2.97 11.01
C LEU A 58 -13.31 2.40 10.74
N SER A 59 -13.18 1.67 9.64
CA SER A 59 -11.98 0.95 9.23
C SER A 59 -12.05 0.62 7.74
N PHE A 60 -10.90 0.38 7.12
CA PHE A 60 -10.80 -0.05 5.72
C PHE A 60 -10.44 -1.54 5.66
N ASN A 61 -10.97 -2.30 4.70
CA ASN A 61 -10.70 -3.73 4.60
C ASN A 61 -9.26 -4.03 4.16
N ASN A 62 -8.63 -3.12 3.41
CA ASN A 62 -7.28 -3.24 2.89
C ASN A 62 -6.73 -1.86 2.49
N ALA A 63 -5.45 -1.81 2.13
CA ALA A 63 -4.79 -0.58 1.70
C ALA A 63 -5.41 0.04 0.44
N THR A 64 -5.88 -0.74 -0.53
CA THR A 64 -6.50 -0.23 -1.77
C THR A 64 -7.78 0.54 -1.46
N ASP A 65 -8.63 0.01 -0.57
CA ASP A 65 -9.83 0.72 -0.12
C ASP A 65 -9.45 2.04 0.58
N ALA A 66 -8.44 2.00 1.44
CA ALA A 66 -7.93 3.20 2.10
C ALA A 66 -7.41 4.25 1.10
N GLN A 67 -6.66 3.83 0.08
CA GLN A 67 -6.17 4.71 -1.00
C GLN A 67 -7.32 5.41 -1.75
N ASN A 68 -8.44 4.71 -1.93
CA ASN A 68 -9.61 5.24 -2.62
C ASN A 68 -10.46 6.19 -1.75
N TYR A 69 -10.62 5.88 -0.46
CA TYR A 69 -11.52 6.63 0.43
C TYR A 69 -10.85 7.78 1.20
N ILE A 70 -9.57 7.64 1.59
CA ILE A 70 -8.85 8.68 2.33
C ILE A 70 -8.80 10.03 1.59
N PRO A 71 -8.64 10.09 0.25
CA PRO A 71 -8.74 11.34 -0.48
C PRO A 71 -10.03 12.13 -0.21
N THR A 72 -11.18 11.46 -0.07
CA THR A 72 -12.45 12.12 0.27
C THR A 72 -12.39 12.78 1.64
N ILE A 73 -11.84 12.08 2.64
CA ILE A 73 -11.64 12.61 4.00
C ILE A 73 -10.70 13.82 3.97
N LEU A 74 -9.56 13.71 3.28
CA LEU A 74 -8.57 14.78 3.18
C LEU A 74 -9.10 15.99 2.40
N ASN A 75 -9.88 15.81 1.34
CA ASN A 75 -10.51 16.89 0.59
C ASN A 75 -11.54 17.65 1.43
N ALA A 76 -12.25 16.96 2.32
CA ALA A 76 -13.19 17.57 3.26
C ALA A 76 -12.47 18.35 4.38
N LYS A 77 -11.42 17.76 5.00
CA LYS A 77 -10.66 18.39 6.10
C LYS A 77 -9.70 19.49 5.63
N TYR A 78 -9.02 19.27 4.51
CA TYR A 78 -7.95 20.13 3.98
C TYR A 78 -8.26 20.53 2.52
N PRO A 79 -9.35 21.28 2.27
CA PRO A 79 -9.71 21.78 0.94
C PRO A 79 -8.70 22.81 0.42
N SER A 80 -8.79 23.22 -0.85
CA SER A 80 -7.78 24.07 -1.53
C SER A 80 -7.59 25.46 -0.93
N LYS A 81 -8.55 25.91 -0.13
CA LYS A 81 -8.44 27.14 0.68
C LYS A 81 -7.60 26.97 1.97
N VAL A 82 -7.29 25.73 2.35
CA VAL A 82 -6.52 25.36 3.56
C VAL A 82 -5.13 24.83 3.18
N ALA A 83 -5.07 23.95 2.17
CA ALA A 83 -3.83 23.34 1.70
C ALA A 83 -3.70 23.55 0.19
N ALA A 84 -2.58 24.12 -0.25
CA ALA A 84 -2.28 24.31 -1.66
C ALA A 84 -1.80 23.01 -2.33
N ASP A 85 -1.71 23.03 -3.65
CA ASP A 85 -1.06 21.96 -4.41
C ASP A 85 0.39 21.75 -3.92
N ASN A 86 0.85 20.51 -4.06
CA ASN A 86 2.09 19.97 -3.50
C ASN A 86 2.12 19.87 -1.96
N SER A 87 1.02 20.13 -1.27
CA SER A 87 0.89 19.73 0.14
C SER A 87 0.92 18.21 0.27
N THR A 88 1.48 17.71 1.37
CA THR A 88 1.65 16.28 1.64
C THR A 88 0.90 15.85 2.90
N ALA A 89 0.44 14.61 2.93
CA ALA A 89 -0.18 14.01 4.11
C ALA A 89 0.27 12.56 4.27
N VAL A 90 0.79 12.23 5.44
CA VAL A 90 1.07 10.86 5.88
C VAL A 90 -0.11 10.45 6.77
N VAL A 91 -0.90 9.48 6.34
CA VAL A 91 -2.15 9.11 6.99
C VAL A 91 -2.09 7.68 7.54
N THR A 92 -2.15 7.59 8.86
CA THR A 92 -2.34 6.35 9.61
C THR A 92 -3.84 6.09 9.79
N TYR A 93 -4.27 4.84 9.63
CA TYR A 93 -5.69 4.47 9.64
C TYR A 93 -5.90 3.09 10.24
N THR A 94 -7.15 2.78 10.58
CA THR A 94 -7.55 1.45 11.05
C THR A 94 -7.87 0.56 9.86
N GLN A 95 -7.21 -0.60 9.78
CA GLN A 95 -7.57 -1.67 8.85
C GLN A 95 -8.40 -2.72 9.60
N SER A 96 -9.54 -3.09 9.03
CA SER A 96 -10.43 -4.12 9.58
C SER A 96 -9.70 -5.46 9.59
N ALA A 97 -9.92 -6.27 10.63
CA ALA A 97 -9.56 -7.69 10.57
C ALA A 97 -10.20 -8.31 9.32
N LEU A 98 -9.40 -8.97 8.49
CA LEU A 98 -9.93 -9.83 7.45
C LEU A 98 -10.49 -11.09 8.11
N SER A 99 -11.74 -11.03 8.55
CA SER A 99 -12.49 -12.17 9.06
C SER A 99 -13.75 -12.37 8.24
N PHE A 100 -13.70 -13.24 7.23
CA PHE A 100 -14.92 -13.97 6.87
C PHE A 100 -14.84 -15.34 7.52
N LYS A 101 -15.86 -15.67 8.29
CA LYS A 101 -16.11 -17.04 8.70
C LYS A 101 -16.94 -17.65 7.57
N LEU A 102 -16.35 -18.56 6.80
CA LEU A 102 -17.15 -19.38 5.90
C LEU A 102 -18.12 -20.19 6.77
N THR A 103 -19.40 -20.23 6.40
CA THR A 103 -20.32 -21.20 7.01
C THR A 103 -19.73 -22.58 6.82
N ASP A 104 -19.77 -23.41 7.86
CA ASP A 104 -19.28 -24.79 7.79
C ASP A 104 -19.85 -25.47 6.54
N SER A 105 -18.98 -25.72 5.56
CA SER A 105 -19.38 -26.31 4.30
C SER A 105 -19.30 -27.81 4.46
N ALA A 106 -20.43 -28.51 4.29
CA ALA A 106 -20.38 -29.97 4.35
C ALA A 106 -19.39 -30.44 3.28
N TYR A 107 -18.52 -31.40 3.64
CA TYR A 107 -17.42 -31.82 2.76
C TYR A 107 -17.93 -32.21 1.37
N ASN A 108 -19.04 -32.93 1.30
CA ASN A 108 -19.64 -33.39 0.06
C ASN A 108 -20.23 -32.26 -0.82
N ASP A 109 -20.49 -31.08 -0.27
CA ASP A 109 -21.04 -29.95 -1.03
C ASP A 109 -19.96 -29.18 -1.77
N VAL A 110 -18.71 -29.26 -1.30
CA VAL A 110 -17.57 -28.51 -1.86
C VAL A 110 -16.51 -29.39 -2.49
N ALA A 111 -16.44 -30.67 -2.10
CA ALA A 111 -15.50 -31.62 -2.66
C ALA A 111 -15.98 -32.12 -4.03
N TYR A 112 -15.11 -31.99 -5.03
CA TYR A 112 -15.41 -32.43 -6.38
C TYR A 112 -14.20 -33.09 -7.03
N THR A 113 -14.40 -34.28 -7.60
CA THR A 113 -13.39 -34.95 -8.42
C THR A 113 -13.71 -34.70 -9.89
N LEU A 114 -12.77 -34.08 -10.62
CA LEU A 114 -12.92 -33.82 -12.03
C LEU A 114 -13.04 -35.12 -12.82
N THR A 115 -14.00 -35.13 -13.73
CA THR A 115 -14.22 -36.20 -14.71
C THR A 115 -13.50 -35.88 -16.03
N PRO A 116 -13.31 -36.87 -16.93
CA PRO A 116 -12.74 -36.60 -18.25
C PRO A 116 -13.45 -35.49 -19.04
N ALA A 117 -14.76 -35.33 -18.86
CA ALA A 117 -15.54 -34.27 -19.53
C ALA A 117 -15.21 -32.86 -19.01
N ASP A 118 -14.83 -32.73 -17.72
CA ASP A 118 -14.53 -31.44 -17.12
C ASP A 118 -13.29 -30.79 -17.76
N TYR A 119 -12.28 -31.58 -18.14
CA TYR A 119 -11.07 -31.05 -18.79
C TYR A 119 -11.35 -30.37 -20.14
N LEU A 120 -12.43 -30.78 -20.81
CA LEU A 120 -12.86 -30.22 -22.09
C LEU A 120 -13.66 -28.91 -21.93
N LEU A 121 -14.09 -28.56 -20.71
CA LEU A 121 -14.78 -27.29 -20.46
C LEU A 121 -13.86 -26.09 -20.62
N LEU A 122 -12.55 -26.26 -20.42
CA LEU A 122 -11.58 -25.19 -20.64
C LEU A 122 -11.31 -25.05 -22.15
N PRO A 123 -11.67 -23.92 -22.80
CA PRO A 123 -11.54 -23.78 -24.24
C PRO A 123 -10.11 -23.96 -24.73
N GLY A 124 -9.94 -24.80 -25.75
CA GLY A 124 -8.65 -25.12 -26.35
C GLY A 124 -7.84 -26.17 -25.60
N ASN A 125 -8.29 -26.63 -24.43
CA ASN A 125 -7.63 -27.74 -23.74
C ASN A 125 -7.95 -29.08 -24.41
N LYS A 126 -6.92 -29.91 -24.59
CA LYS A 126 -7.03 -31.27 -25.17
C LYS A 126 -6.43 -32.34 -24.28
N TYR A 127 -5.88 -31.94 -23.13
CA TYR A 127 -5.21 -32.82 -22.18
C TYR A 127 -6.16 -33.21 -21.05
N THR A 128 -5.92 -34.37 -20.45
CA THR A 128 -6.67 -34.88 -19.29
C THR A 128 -6.00 -34.54 -17.97
N ASP A 129 -5.18 -33.49 -17.96
CA ASP A 129 -4.49 -32.94 -16.81
C ASP A 129 -4.65 -31.42 -16.75
N PHE A 130 -4.43 -30.85 -15.56
CA PHE A 130 -4.40 -29.42 -15.35
C PHE A 130 -3.25 -29.02 -14.43
N SER A 131 -2.61 -27.90 -14.75
CA SER A 131 -1.90 -27.08 -13.77
C SER A 131 -2.88 -26.27 -12.92
N ILE A 132 -2.45 -25.80 -11.74
CA ILE A 132 -3.22 -24.89 -10.89
C ILE A 132 -3.73 -23.69 -11.70
N ALA A 133 -2.86 -23.08 -12.52
CA ALA A 133 -3.23 -21.94 -13.35
C ALA A 133 -4.34 -22.26 -14.38
N GLN A 134 -4.38 -23.49 -14.90
CA GLN A 134 -5.48 -23.96 -15.75
C GLN A 134 -6.75 -24.20 -14.94
N VAL A 135 -6.67 -24.75 -13.71
CA VAL A 135 -7.83 -24.91 -12.83
C VAL A 135 -8.48 -23.55 -12.51
N ILE A 136 -7.69 -22.52 -12.20
CA ILE A 136 -8.19 -21.16 -11.94
C ILE A 136 -8.97 -20.62 -13.16
N LYS A 137 -8.47 -20.86 -14.38
CA LYS A 137 -9.16 -20.47 -15.62
C LYS A 137 -10.39 -21.34 -15.91
N TRP A 138 -10.39 -22.58 -15.45
CA TRP A 138 -11.47 -23.55 -15.64
C TRP A 138 -12.66 -23.29 -14.68
N LEU A 139 -12.40 -22.84 -13.45
CA LEU A 139 -13.41 -22.62 -12.41
C LEU A 139 -14.62 -21.78 -12.87
N PRO A 140 -14.46 -20.67 -13.63
CA PRO A 140 -15.61 -19.92 -14.17
C PRO A 140 -16.50 -20.71 -15.13
N TYR A 141 -15.97 -21.73 -15.82
CA TYR A 141 -16.80 -22.58 -16.70
C TYR A 141 -17.63 -23.59 -15.90
N LYS A 142 -17.08 -24.11 -14.79
CA LYS A 142 -17.79 -25.00 -13.88
C LYS A 142 -18.80 -24.27 -13.01
N TYR A 143 -18.40 -23.09 -12.53
CA TYR A 143 -19.16 -22.23 -11.63
C TYR A 143 -19.35 -20.86 -12.30
N PRO A 144 -20.30 -20.71 -13.25
CA PRO A 144 -20.48 -19.48 -14.02
C PRO A 144 -21.06 -18.32 -13.21
N SER A 145 -21.70 -18.61 -12.07
CA SER A 145 -22.28 -17.62 -11.16
C SER A 145 -21.81 -17.88 -9.73
N PRO A 146 -20.51 -17.75 -9.45
CA PRO A 146 -19.97 -18.06 -8.13
C PRO A 146 -20.43 -17.01 -7.10
N VAL A 147 -20.69 -17.45 -5.88
CA VAL A 147 -21.04 -16.57 -4.76
C VAL A 147 -19.81 -16.20 -3.95
N VAL A 148 -19.82 -15.03 -3.31
CA VAL A 148 -18.71 -14.59 -2.45
C VAL A 148 -18.44 -15.64 -1.36
N ASN A 149 -17.16 -15.97 -1.18
CA ASN A 149 -16.64 -17.01 -0.29
C ASN A 149 -17.00 -18.45 -0.71
N GLN A 150 -17.44 -18.69 -1.95
CA GLN A 150 -17.66 -20.06 -2.41
C GLN A 150 -16.34 -20.84 -2.43
N LEU A 151 -16.35 -22.02 -1.78
CA LEU A 151 -15.22 -22.93 -1.70
C LEU A 151 -15.40 -24.11 -2.66
N ALA A 152 -14.32 -24.50 -3.33
CA ALA A 152 -14.23 -25.73 -4.11
C ALA A 152 -12.98 -26.51 -3.71
N LEU A 153 -13.14 -27.74 -3.25
CA LEU A 153 -12.06 -28.67 -2.93
C LEU A 153 -11.94 -29.67 -4.09
N LEU A 154 -10.93 -29.50 -4.94
CA LEU A 154 -10.85 -30.20 -6.22
C LEU A 154 -9.81 -31.31 -6.20
N THR A 155 -10.23 -32.50 -6.63
CA THR A 155 -9.33 -33.60 -7.00
C THR A 155 -9.30 -33.70 -8.53
N PHE A 156 -8.09 -33.74 -9.11
CA PHE A 156 -7.89 -33.78 -10.56
C PHE A 156 -6.56 -34.48 -10.88
N THR A 157 -6.28 -34.70 -12.16
CA THR A 157 -4.97 -35.18 -12.63
C THR A 157 -4.04 -33.99 -12.79
N PRO A 158 -2.97 -33.87 -12.00
CA PRO A 158 -2.15 -32.66 -12.02
C PRO A 158 -1.08 -32.65 -13.11
N TYR A 159 -0.78 -31.44 -13.59
CA TYR A 159 0.42 -31.12 -14.35
C TYR A 159 1.19 -29.94 -13.69
N PRO A 160 2.45 -30.11 -13.27
CA PRO A 160 3.23 -31.35 -13.33
C PRO A 160 2.67 -32.43 -12.40
N ALA A 161 2.96 -33.71 -12.71
CA ALA A 161 2.48 -34.87 -11.95
C ALA A 161 2.99 -34.95 -10.50
N THR A 162 3.86 -34.03 -10.09
CA THR A 162 4.40 -33.92 -8.72
C THR A 162 3.44 -33.23 -7.74
N LEU A 163 2.39 -32.56 -8.23
CA LEU A 163 1.36 -32.01 -7.36
C LEU A 163 0.50 -33.14 -6.79
N THR A 164 -0.08 -32.93 -5.60
CA THR A 164 -0.84 -33.97 -4.90
C THR A 164 -2.20 -33.43 -4.45
N PRO A 165 -3.23 -33.48 -5.32
CA PRO A 165 -4.59 -33.07 -4.96
C PRO A 165 -5.14 -33.87 -3.75
N PRO A 166 -6.13 -33.33 -3.02
CA PRO A 166 -6.97 -32.20 -3.42
C PRO A 166 -6.35 -30.82 -3.18
N TYR A 167 -6.79 -29.83 -3.97
CA TYR A 167 -6.47 -28.41 -3.80
C TYR A 167 -7.74 -27.60 -3.56
N SER A 168 -7.65 -26.60 -2.69
CA SER A 168 -8.77 -25.73 -2.34
C SER A 168 -8.72 -24.43 -3.14
N PHE A 169 -9.87 -24.02 -3.66
CA PHE A 169 -10.05 -22.78 -4.38
C PHE A 169 -11.20 -22.00 -3.76
N LEU A 170 -11.00 -20.71 -3.57
CA LEU A 170 -11.96 -19.84 -2.92
C LEU A 170 -12.28 -18.64 -3.81
N TYR A 171 -13.56 -18.35 -3.97
CA TYR A 171 -14.02 -17.18 -4.72
C TYR A 171 -14.07 -15.95 -3.82
N LEU A 172 -13.10 -15.05 -3.97
CA LEU A 172 -12.94 -13.82 -3.19
C LEU A 172 -12.72 -12.63 -4.11
N ASN A 173 -13.27 -11.47 -3.74
CA ASN A 173 -13.05 -10.21 -4.46
C ASN A 173 -13.32 -10.29 -5.98
N GLY A 174 -14.31 -11.09 -6.39
CA GLY A 174 -14.69 -11.23 -7.80
C GLY A 174 -13.82 -12.19 -8.62
N ALA A 175 -12.91 -12.94 -7.99
CA ALA A 175 -12.05 -13.90 -8.67
C ALA A 175 -11.86 -15.19 -7.85
N TRP A 176 -11.55 -16.28 -8.54
CA TRP A 176 -11.11 -17.52 -7.91
C TRP A 176 -9.61 -17.44 -7.61
N SER A 177 -9.22 -17.85 -6.40
CA SER A 177 -7.83 -18.05 -6.01
C SER A 177 -7.65 -19.44 -5.44
N GLU A 178 -6.48 -20.05 -5.66
CA GLU A 178 -6.03 -21.16 -4.82
C GLU A 178 -5.83 -20.64 -3.39
N ILE A 179 -6.12 -21.49 -2.40
CA ILE A 179 -5.86 -21.24 -0.98
C ILE A 179 -5.13 -22.45 -0.37
N TYR A 180 -4.40 -22.23 0.72
CA TYR A 180 -3.65 -23.29 1.38
C TYR A 180 -4.54 -24.48 1.78
N THR A 181 -4.13 -25.70 1.45
CA THR A 181 -4.88 -26.92 1.77
C THR A 181 -4.05 -27.82 2.67
N ILE A 182 -4.58 -28.14 3.85
CA ILE A 182 -3.88 -29.05 4.78
C ILE A 182 -3.82 -30.46 4.20
N THR A 183 -2.61 -30.98 4.08
CA THR A 183 -2.32 -32.32 3.55
C THR A 183 -2.47 -33.40 4.62
N PRO A 184 -2.68 -34.68 4.23
CA PRO A 184 -2.66 -35.82 5.16
C PRO A 184 -1.41 -35.89 6.05
N ALA A 185 -0.23 -35.59 5.49
CA ALA A 185 1.02 -35.59 6.23
C ALA A 185 1.04 -34.52 7.34
N GLN A 186 0.44 -33.36 7.09
CA GLN A 186 0.36 -32.27 8.06
C GLN A 186 -0.64 -32.55 9.19
N TYR A 187 -1.73 -33.30 8.93
CA TYR A 187 -2.55 -33.83 10.03
C TYR A 187 -1.74 -34.82 10.88
N ALA A 188 -0.91 -35.65 10.27
CA ALA A 188 -0.09 -36.62 10.98
C ALA A 188 0.93 -35.98 11.94
N VAL A 189 1.47 -34.79 11.61
CA VAL A 189 2.35 -33.99 12.51
C VAL A 189 1.68 -33.74 13.87
N TYR A 190 0.36 -33.60 13.90
CA TYR A 190 -0.41 -33.36 15.12
C TYR A 190 -1.12 -34.62 15.67
N GLY A 191 -0.76 -35.81 15.20
CA GLY A 191 -1.40 -37.06 15.61
C GLY A 191 -2.83 -37.25 15.06
N LEU A 192 -3.23 -36.45 14.06
CA LEU A 192 -4.56 -36.46 13.45
C LEU A 192 -4.61 -37.22 12.11
N GLY A 193 -3.52 -37.91 11.73
CA GLY A 193 -3.38 -38.58 10.43
C GLY A 193 -4.29 -39.79 10.20
N LYS A 194 -4.94 -40.31 11.25
CA LYS A 194 -5.87 -41.46 11.11
C LYS A 194 -7.12 -41.11 10.30
N TYR A 195 -7.63 -39.90 10.51
CA TYR A 195 -8.85 -39.42 9.86
C TYR A 195 -8.62 -38.15 9.05
N ASN A 196 -7.41 -37.57 9.10
CA ASN A 196 -7.04 -36.34 8.41
C ASN A 196 -8.05 -35.22 8.64
N GLN A 197 -8.42 -34.98 9.90
CA GLN A 197 -9.43 -34.00 10.29
C GLN A 197 -9.13 -33.42 11.67
N PHE A 198 -9.42 -32.13 11.85
CA PHE A 198 -9.51 -31.50 13.16
C PHE A 198 -10.87 -31.78 13.79
N THR A 199 -10.99 -31.53 15.10
CA THR A 199 -12.22 -31.66 15.88
C THR A 199 -12.36 -30.49 16.84
N SER A 200 -13.47 -30.41 17.57
CA SER A 200 -13.69 -29.36 18.59
C SER A 200 -12.64 -29.34 19.71
N THR A 201 -11.94 -30.46 19.92
CA THR A 201 -10.82 -30.51 20.88
C THR A 201 -9.63 -29.66 20.44
N ASN A 202 -9.55 -29.30 19.15
CA ASN A 202 -8.48 -28.51 18.57
C ASN A 202 -8.84 -27.02 18.46
N ASP A 203 -10.10 -26.61 18.61
CA ASP A 203 -10.57 -25.25 18.27
C ASP A 203 -9.73 -24.13 18.90
N ALA A 204 -9.37 -24.27 20.18
CA ALA A 204 -8.60 -23.26 20.91
C ALA A 204 -7.14 -23.14 20.41
N THR A 205 -6.56 -24.22 19.89
CA THR A 205 -5.17 -24.27 19.44
C THR A 205 -5.04 -24.22 17.91
N LEU A 206 -6.15 -24.29 17.19
CA LEU A 206 -6.18 -24.44 15.73
C LEU A 206 -5.42 -23.32 15.00
N PRO A 207 -5.58 -22.01 15.33
CA PRO A 207 -4.78 -20.96 14.70
C PRO A 207 -3.28 -21.15 14.87
N ALA A 208 -2.83 -21.55 16.07
CA ALA A 208 -1.41 -21.77 16.37
C ALA A 208 -0.86 -23.01 15.64
N MET A 209 -1.63 -24.09 15.57
CA MET A 209 -1.26 -25.31 14.85
C MET A 209 -1.11 -25.05 13.34
N LEU A 210 -2.10 -24.39 12.73
CA LEU A 210 -2.05 -24.06 11.30
C LEU A 210 -0.94 -23.06 11.00
N GLY A 211 -0.77 -22.04 11.86
CA GLY A 211 0.32 -21.08 11.73
C GLY A 211 1.70 -21.73 11.80
N ALA A 212 1.91 -22.71 12.68
CA ALA A 212 3.17 -23.45 12.74
C ALA A 212 3.44 -24.27 11.46
N LEU A 213 2.41 -24.84 10.82
CA LEU A 213 2.56 -25.54 9.54
C LEU A 213 3.00 -24.57 8.43
N LEU A 214 2.36 -23.41 8.33
CA LEU A 214 2.71 -22.38 7.35
C LEU A 214 4.16 -21.90 7.51
N LYS A 215 4.67 -21.78 8.75
CA LYS A 215 6.07 -21.40 9.01
C LYS A 215 7.07 -22.44 8.53
N THR A 216 6.67 -23.71 8.43
CA THR A 216 7.53 -24.79 7.93
C THR A 216 7.44 -25.00 6.43
N ASP A 217 6.44 -24.38 5.77
CA ASP A 217 6.26 -24.49 4.33
C ASP A 217 7.02 -23.38 3.59
N LEU A 218 8.13 -23.77 2.95
CA LEU A 218 8.99 -22.83 2.23
C LEU A 218 8.26 -22.14 1.06
N THR A 219 7.27 -22.79 0.45
CA THR A 219 6.53 -22.19 -0.66
C THR A 219 5.70 -20.99 -0.21
N VAL A 220 5.25 -21.01 1.05
CA VAL A 220 4.56 -19.88 1.69
C VAL A 220 5.60 -18.88 2.22
N GLN A 221 6.62 -19.35 2.95
CA GLN A 221 7.62 -18.46 3.57
C GLN A 221 8.43 -17.61 2.58
N ASP A 222 8.70 -18.12 1.37
CA ASP A 222 9.50 -17.41 0.37
C ASP A 222 8.77 -16.19 -0.22
N THR A 223 7.45 -16.09 -0.05
CA THR A 223 6.62 -15.06 -0.70
C THR A 223 5.87 -14.15 0.27
N VAL A 224 5.62 -14.62 1.50
CA VAL A 224 4.80 -13.92 2.49
C VAL A 224 5.47 -12.63 3.00
N LYS A 225 4.65 -11.59 3.21
CA LYS A 225 5.04 -10.31 3.80
C LYS A 225 4.16 -9.99 5.01
N ALA A 226 4.67 -9.15 5.90
CA ALA A 226 3.90 -8.71 7.05
C ALA A 226 2.58 -8.03 6.60
N GLY A 227 1.45 -8.46 7.17
CA GLY A 227 0.10 -8.07 6.82
C GLY A 227 -0.58 -8.94 5.75
N ASP A 228 0.14 -9.90 5.13
CA ASP A 228 -0.47 -10.84 4.20
C ASP A 228 -1.41 -11.80 4.95
N ILE A 229 -2.54 -12.11 4.31
CA ILE A 229 -3.52 -13.08 4.82
C ILE A 229 -3.39 -14.37 4.02
N GLU A 230 -3.16 -15.46 4.73
CA GLU A 230 -3.28 -16.80 4.20
C GLU A 230 -4.65 -17.38 4.55
N TYR A 231 -5.32 -17.98 3.57
CA TYR A 231 -6.59 -18.69 3.80
C TYR A 231 -6.31 -20.18 3.85
N ILE A 232 -6.62 -20.82 4.98
CA ILE A 232 -6.24 -22.21 5.22
C ILE A 232 -7.49 -23.08 5.24
N SER A 233 -7.58 -23.97 4.27
CA SER A 233 -8.63 -24.96 4.08
C SER A 233 -8.27 -26.27 4.77
N PHE A 234 -9.17 -26.79 5.61
CA PHE A 234 -8.96 -28.03 6.35
C PHE A 234 -10.26 -28.81 6.59
N ASN A 235 -10.13 -30.13 6.70
CA ASN A 235 -11.18 -31.04 7.14
C ASN A 235 -11.43 -30.88 8.63
N TYR A 236 -12.70 -30.84 9.00
CA TYR A 236 -13.14 -30.71 10.37
C TYR A 236 -14.33 -31.64 10.64
N TYR A 237 -14.28 -32.38 11.74
CA TYR A 237 -15.36 -33.24 12.18
C TYR A 237 -16.18 -32.56 13.27
N GLY A 238 -17.44 -32.26 12.93
CA GLY A 238 -18.40 -31.58 13.79
C GLY A 238 -18.96 -32.47 14.89
N SER A 239 -19.46 -31.83 15.95
CA SER A 239 -20.13 -32.49 17.07
C SER A 239 -21.46 -33.15 16.68
N ASP A 240 -22.06 -32.72 15.57
CA ASP A 240 -23.23 -33.30 14.92
C ASP A 240 -22.90 -34.50 14.03
N LYS A 241 -21.66 -34.99 14.09
CA LYS A 241 -21.12 -36.13 13.33
C LYS A 241 -20.99 -35.90 11.82
N GLY A 242 -21.07 -34.65 11.37
CA GLY A 242 -20.76 -34.26 9.99
C GLY A 242 -19.25 -34.06 9.76
N THR A 243 -18.80 -34.31 8.54
CA THR A 243 -17.46 -33.87 8.08
C THR A 243 -17.63 -32.61 7.23
N TYR A 244 -16.86 -31.60 7.57
CA TYR A 244 -16.90 -30.27 6.97
C TYR A 244 -15.55 -29.93 6.37
N GLN A 245 -15.57 -29.15 5.31
CA GLN A 245 -14.42 -28.36 4.90
C GLN A 245 -14.58 -26.96 5.48
N ARG A 246 -13.60 -26.53 6.28
CA ARG A 246 -13.55 -25.20 6.86
C ARG A 246 -12.39 -24.41 6.29
N VAL A 247 -12.54 -23.08 6.33
CA VAL A 247 -11.48 -22.14 5.98
C VAL A 247 -11.27 -21.19 7.16
N ILE A 248 -10.02 -20.98 7.56
CA ILE A 248 -9.66 -19.94 8.52
C ILE A 248 -8.62 -19.01 7.90
N PRO A 249 -8.78 -17.68 8.02
CA PRO A 249 -7.73 -16.75 7.66
C PRO A 249 -6.70 -16.65 8.80
N LEU A 250 -5.42 -16.56 8.45
CA LEU A 250 -4.34 -16.16 9.36
C LEU A 250 -3.53 -15.03 8.73
N GLU A 251 -3.16 -14.05 9.54
CA GLU A 251 -2.33 -12.92 9.14
C GLU A 251 -0.88 -13.17 9.54
N TYR A 252 0.06 -12.94 8.63
CA TYR A 252 1.48 -12.94 8.96
C TYR A 252 1.87 -11.60 9.59
N ASP A 253 2.23 -11.57 10.87
CA ASP A 253 2.60 -10.34 11.59
C ASP A 253 4.04 -9.87 11.32
N GLY A 254 4.75 -10.52 10.39
CA GLY A 254 6.17 -10.33 10.13
C GLY A 254 7.07 -11.33 10.86
N SER A 255 6.51 -12.14 11.77
CA SER A 255 7.24 -13.21 12.48
C SER A 255 6.41 -14.47 12.70
N ASN A 256 5.10 -14.37 12.84
CA ASN A 256 4.17 -15.45 13.13
C ASN A 256 2.87 -15.29 12.35
N TYR A 257 2.17 -16.41 12.16
CA TYR A 257 0.78 -16.38 11.69
C TYR A 257 -0.15 -16.31 12.88
N VAL A 258 -0.97 -15.27 12.91
CA VAL A 258 -1.91 -14.98 14.00
C VAL A 258 -3.32 -14.84 13.45
N ALA A 259 -4.33 -14.95 14.32
CA ALA A 259 -5.70 -14.60 13.92
C ALA A 259 -5.71 -13.13 13.45
N PRO A 260 -6.34 -12.80 12.31
CA PRO A 260 -6.38 -11.44 11.80
C PRO A 260 -6.99 -10.50 12.83
N LYS A 261 -6.35 -9.36 13.06
CA LYS A 261 -6.82 -8.36 14.03
C LYS A 261 -7.11 -7.06 13.30
N THR A 262 -8.10 -6.34 13.83
CA THR A 262 -8.24 -4.92 13.48
C THR A 262 -6.99 -4.24 13.99
N SER A 263 -6.22 -3.66 13.07
CA SER A 263 -4.89 -3.13 13.36
C SER A 263 -4.78 -1.69 12.87
N VAL A 264 -3.84 -0.97 13.47
CA VAL A 264 -3.40 0.31 12.92
C VAL A 264 -2.48 -0.02 11.75
N ALA A 265 -2.93 0.26 10.53
CA ALA A 265 -2.19 -0.06 9.33
C ALA A 265 -0.99 0.87 9.13
N ALA A 266 -0.03 0.41 8.33
CA ALA A 266 1.08 1.26 7.89
C ALA A 266 0.54 2.53 7.21
N PRO A 267 1.16 3.69 7.47
CA PRO A 267 0.64 4.94 6.93
C PRO A 267 0.75 5.00 5.40
N LEU A 268 -0.25 5.62 4.77
CA LEU A 268 -0.24 5.92 3.34
C LEU A 268 0.12 7.37 3.09
N ASN A 269 0.80 7.64 1.98
CA ASN A 269 1.21 8.98 1.59
C ASN A 269 0.24 9.56 0.57
N PHE A 270 -0.06 10.85 0.70
CA PHE A 270 -0.92 11.57 -0.23
C PHE A 270 -0.28 12.91 -0.60
N ILE A 271 -0.49 13.33 -1.84
CA ILE A 271 -0.12 14.65 -2.33
C ILE A 271 -1.35 15.36 -2.86
N LYS A 272 -1.41 16.66 -2.68
CA LYS A 272 -2.44 17.48 -3.29
C LYS A 272 -2.03 17.94 -4.69
N LYS A 273 -2.82 17.58 -5.71
CA LYS A 273 -2.60 17.98 -7.10
C LYS A 273 -3.92 18.45 -7.72
N SER A 274 -3.89 19.58 -8.40
CA SER A 274 -5.06 20.18 -9.05
C SER A 274 -6.24 20.34 -8.08
N GLY A 275 -5.94 20.72 -6.84
CA GLY A 275 -6.93 20.92 -5.78
C GLY A 275 -7.49 19.65 -5.14
N GLN A 276 -7.04 18.46 -5.53
CA GLN A 276 -7.49 17.18 -4.98
C GLN A 276 -6.36 16.43 -4.30
N TRP A 277 -6.63 15.82 -3.16
CA TRP A 277 -5.71 14.85 -2.56
C TRP A 277 -5.70 13.56 -3.38
N GLN A 278 -4.51 13.01 -3.61
CA GLN A 278 -4.29 11.80 -4.37
C GLN A 278 -3.31 10.91 -3.61
N TYR A 279 -3.58 9.61 -3.58
CA TYR A 279 -2.63 8.65 -3.05
C TYR A 279 -1.33 8.71 -3.85
N VAL A 280 -0.21 8.64 -3.13
CA VAL A 280 1.12 8.51 -3.70
C VAL A 280 1.73 7.25 -3.13
N GLN A 281 1.99 6.29 -4.00
CA GLN A 281 2.75 5.12 -3.62
C GLN A 281 4.15 5.57 -3.17
N PRO A 282 4.65 5.12 -1.99
CA PRO A 282 6.04 5.32 -1.65
C PRO A 282 6.87 4.64 -2.74
N LEU A 283 7.58 5.45 -3.55
CA LEU A 283 8.43 4.91 -4.60
C LEU A 283 9.67 4.29 -3.96
N PRO A 284 10.15 3.15 -4.46
CA PRO A 284 11.45 2.61 -4.07
C PRO A 284 12.53 3.69 -4.19
N VAL A 285 13.48 3.72 -3.25
CA VAL A 285 14.61 4.66 -3.29
C VAL A 285 15.89 3.90 -3.60
N ILE A 286 16.54 4.25 -4.70
CA ILE A 286 17.92 3.85 -5.01
C ILE A 286 18.85 4.92 -4.46
N SER A 287 19.68 4.56 -3.49
CA SER A 287 20.76 5.43 -3.00
C SER A 287 21.95 5.33 -3.94
N TYR A 288 22.40 6.48 -4.43
CA TYR A 288 23.52 6.58 -5.35
C TYR A 288 24.48 7.65 -4.85
N THR A 289 25.66 7.25 -4.41
CA THR A 289 26.70 8.19 -3.97
C THR A 289 27.59 8.50 -5.16
N LEU A 290 27.81 9.79 -5.44
CA LEU A 290 28.70 10.21 -6.52
C LEU A 290 30.09 9.61 -6.32
N THR A 291 30.61 9.01 -7.37
CA THR A 291 31.96 8.45 -7.43
C THR A 291 32.95 9.50 -7.93
N SER A 292 34.25 9.22 -7.79
CA SER A 292 35.29 10.08 -8.38
C SER A 292 35.16 10.23 -9.90
N ALA A 293 34.60 9.24 -10.60
CA ALA A 293 34.35 9.33 -12.03
C ALA A 293 33.24 10.35 -12.35
N ASP A 294 32.19 10.40 -11.52
CA ASP A 294 31.09 11.35 -11.67
C ASP A 294 31.54 12.77 -11.39
N ILE A 295 32.34 12.97 -10.33
CA ILE A 295 32.96 14.27 -10.03
C ILE A 295 33.82 14.74 -11.22
N ALA A 296 34.63 13.85 -11.79
CA ALA A 296 35.45 14.17 -12.95
C ALA A 296 34.62 14.46 -14.22
N LEU A 297 33.49 13.78 -14.41
CA LEU A 297 32.52 14.03 -15.48
C LEU A 297 31.90 15.42 -15.33
N ILE A 298 31.37 15.73 -14.14
CA ILE A 298 30.73 17.00 -13.83
C ILE A 298 31.74 18.15 -13.96
N ALA A 299 32.96 18.00 -13.46
CA ALA A 299 33.97 19.05 -13.50
C ALA A 299 34.47 19.39 -14.94
N LYS A 300 34.26 18.50 -15.91
CA LYS A 300 34.56 18.76 -17.34
C LYS A 300 33.37 19.31 -18.13
N SER A 301 32.21 19.47 -17.48
CA SER A 301 30.97 19.88 -18.13
C SER A 301 30.82 21.40 -18.21
N THR A 302 29.61 21.87 -18.53
CA THR A 302 29.24 23.29 -18.59
C THR A 302 28.08 23.64 -17.68
N VAL A 303 27.73 22.78 -16.71
CA VAL A 303 26.56 22.93 -15.83
C VAL A 303 26.70 24.07 -14.81
N ALA A 304 27.92 24.57 -14.60
CA ALA A 304 28.23 25.67 -13.70
C ALA A 304 29.39 26.54 -14.24
N PRO A 305 29.61 27.76 -13.71
CA PRO A 305 30.77 28.58 -14.04
C PRO A 305 32.10 27.86 -13.83
N SER A 306 33.10 28.14 -14.68
CA SER A 306 34.39 27.45 -14.69
C SER A 306 35.13 27.44 -13.35
N GLY A 307 34.97 28.49 -12.53
CA GLY A 307 35.53 28.55 -11.18
C GLY A 307 34.97 27.47 -10.25
N LEU A 308 33.65 27.24 -10.28
CA LEU A 308 33.01 26.21 -9.46
C LEU A 308 33.39 24.80 -9.93
N LEU A 309 33.50 24.60 -11.24
CA LEU A 309 33.93 23.32 -11.83
C LEU A 309 35.39 22.99 -11.48
N THR A 310 36.27 24.00 -11.49
CA THR A 310 37.69 23.84 -11.09
C THR A 310 37.81 23.50 -9.60
N ASN A 311 37.00 24.14 -8.76
CA ASN A 311 36.94 23.82 -7.33
C ASN A 311 36.43 22.38 -7.11
N LEU A 312 35.36 21.98 -7.80
CA LEU A 312 34.84 20.62 -7.72
C LEU A 312 35.90 19.58 -8.13
N ALA A 313 36.67 19.82 -9.21
CA ALA A 313 37.77 18.94 -9.60
C ALA A 313 38.87 18.82 -8.54
N SER A 314 39.10 19.89 -7.77
CA SER A 314 40.22 19.97 -6.82
C SER A 314 39.85 19.42 -5.45
N TYR A 315 38.62 19.66 -5.00
CA TYR A 315 38.19 19.38 -3.63
C TYR A 315 37.12 18.28 -3.54
N GLY A 316 36.38 18.02 -4.63
CA GLY A 316 35.36 16.96 -4.67
C GLY A 316 34.02 17.35 -4.02
N ASP A 317 33.89 18.58 -3.55
CA ASP A 317 32.67 19.11 -2.94
C ASP A 317 31.97 20.18 -3.80
N PHE A 318 30.69 20.40 -3.52
CA PHE A 318 29.83 21.35 -4.22
C PHE A 318 29.64 22.67 -3.44
N SER A 319 30.73 23.36 -3.10
CA SER A 319 30.69 24.67 -2.43
C SER A 319 30.19 25.82 -3.33
N GLY A 320 29.16 26.54 -2.90
CA GLY A 320 28.68 27.76 -3.57
C GLY A 320 27.81 27.53 -4.82
N TRP A 321 27.32 26.31 -5.01
CA TRP A 321 26.45 25.96 -6.14
C TRP A 321 25.00 26.40 -5.88
N THR A 322 24.32 26.87 -6.93
CA THR A 322 22.88 27.13 -6.87
C THR A 322 22.10 25.82 -7.06
N THR A 323 20.83 25.81 -6.62
CA THR A 323 19.93 24.67 -6.80
C THR A 323 19.87 24.18 -8.25
N ALA A 324 19.74 25.10 -9.22
CA ALA A 324 19.67 24.72 -10.64
C ALA A 324 20.98 24.11 -11.16
N GLN A 325 22.13 24.55 -10.66
CA GLN A 325 23.44 23.98 -11.02
C GLN A 325 23.61 22.58 -10.42
N LEU A 326 23.18 22.39 -9.16
CA LEU A 326 23.17 21.09 -8.51
C LEU A 326 22.26 20.12 -9.27
N ASP A 327 21.02 20.52 -9.59
CA ASP A 327 20.11 19.69 -10.37
C ASP A 327 20.75 19.25 -11.69
N ALA A 328 21.32 20.20 -12.45
CA ALA A 328 21.98 19.90 -13.71
C ALA A 328 23.19 18.96 -13.56
N ALA A 329 24.00 19.13 -12.52
CA ALA A 329 25.14 18.26 -12.23
C ALA A 329 24.72 16.83 -11.87
N MET A 330 23.73 16.67 -10.99
CA MET A 330 23.24 15.35 -10.60
C MET A 330 22.55 14.65 -11.77
N ILE A 331 21.79 15.38 -12.59
CA ILE A 331 21.18 14.85 -13.82
C ILE A 331 22.26 14.36 -14.79
N LEU A 332 23.38 15.06 -14.92
CA LEU A 332 24.50 14.64 -15.76
C LEU A 332 25.08 13.30 -15.31
N ALA A 333 25.34 13.14 -14.01
CA ALA A 333 25.84 11.87 -13.44
C ALA A 333 24.81 10.74 -13.60
N LEU A 334 23.54 10.99 -13.24
CA LEU A 334 22.46 10.02 -13.38
C LEU A 334 22.27 9.57 -14.83
N THR A 335 22.42 10.47 -15.81
CA THR A 335 22.31 10.15 -17.23
C THR A 335 23.46 9.25 -17.71
N ALA A 336 24.66 9.42 -17.16
CA ALA A 336 25.82 8.60 -17.52
C ALA A 336 25.71 7.18 -16.93
N ASP A 337 25.31 7.09 -15.66
CA ASP A 337 25.40 5.84 -14.89
C ASP A 337 24.15 4.97 -14.97
N PHE A 338 22.98 5.57 -15.18
CA PHE A 338 21.72 4.86 -15.31
C PHE A 338 21.21 4.92 -16.75
N GLN A 339 21.80 4.09 -17.62
CA GLN A 339 21.43 4.00 -19.05
C GLN A 339 20.03 3.41 -19.28
N THR A 340 19.53 2.64 -18.31
CA THR A 340 18.18 2.06 -18.31
C THR A 340 17.46 2.39 -17.00
N PRO A 341 17.14 3.67 -16.74
CA PRO A 341 16.56 4.08 -15.48
C PRO A 341 15.10 3.62 -15.36
N GLN A 342 14.73 3.18 -14.16
CA GLN A 342 13.38 2.74 -13.87
C GLN A 342 12.46 3.94 -13.63
N THR A 343 11.32 3.97 -14.34
CA THR A 343 10.21 4.86 -13.98
C THR A 343 9.63 4.45 -12.62
N ASN A 344 8.90 5.36 -11.95
CA ASN A 344 8.32 5.12 -10.62
C ASN A 344 9.35 4.70 -9.56
N THR A 345 10.58 5.22 -9.64
CA THR A 345 11.66 4.98 -8.66
C THR A 345 12.33 6.30 -8.34
N ASN A 346 12.57 6.55 -7.05
CA ASN A 346 13.34 7.69 -6.56
C ASN A 346 14.83 7.34 -6.58
N TYR A 347 15.66 8.29 -6.98
CA TYR A 347 17.11 8.20 -6.94
C TYR A 347 17.63 9.28 -5.99
N SER A 348 18.15 8.85 -4.85
CA SER A 348 18.76 9.73 -3.85
C SER A 348 20.24 9.85 -4.16
N VAL A 349 20.60 10.96 -4.80
CA VAL A 349 21.99 11.26 -5.20
C VAL A 349 22.69 11.92 -4.02
N ILE A 350 23.68 11.24 -3.46
CA ILE A 350 24.48 11.67 -2.31
C ILE A 350 25.77 12.31 -2.84
N TYR A 351 26.00 13.56 -2.45
CA TYR A 351 27.17 14.36 -2.80
C TYR A 351 27.73 15.07 -1.55
N LEU A 352 28.94 15.61 -1.64
CA LEU A 352 29.54 16.38 -0.55
C LEU A 352 29.23 17.87 -0.74
N ALA A 353 28.59 18.48 0.24
CA ALA A 353 28.39 19.94 0.30
C ALA A 353 29.33 20.54 1.36
N TYR A 354 30.09 21.57 1.00
CA TYR A 354 30.93 22.26 1.96
C TYR A 354 30.11 23.25 2.79
N THR A 355 29.87 22.91 4.06
CA THR A 355 29.04 23.70 4.96
C THR A 355 29.76 23.91 6.28
N GLY A 356 29.94 25.18 6.69
CA GLY A 356 30.52 25.51 8.01
C GLY A 356 31.97 25.05 8.21
N GLY A 357 32.75 24.89 7.14
CA GLY A 357 34.15 24.49 7.23
C GLY A 357 34.42 22.99 7.08
N ALA A 358 33.41 22.19 6.74
CA ALA A 358 33.54 20.74 6.57
C ALA A 358 32.69 20.24 5.40
N ASP A 359 33.11 19.11 4.83
CA ASP A 359 32.33 18.36 3.84
C ASP A 359 31.23 17.55 4.53
N VAL A 360 29.99 17.80 4.13
CA VAL A 360 28.81 17.15 4.68
C VAL A 360 28.12 16.35 3.58
N PRO A 361 27.99 15.02 3.72
CA PRO A 361 27.15 14.22 2.84
C PRO A 361 25.73 14.76 2.83
N THR A 362 25.29 15.18 1.66
CA THR A 362 23.99 15.80 1.38
C THR A 362 23.35 15.04 0.24
N SER A 363 22.02 14.94 0.24
CA SER A 363 21.30 14.21 -0.82
C SER A 363 20.29 15.08 -1.55
N LEU A 364 20.17 14.88 -2.85
CA LEU A 364 19.07 15.37 -3.68
C LEU A 364 18.28 14.19 -4.26
N LEU A 365 16.99 14.39 -4.49
CA LEU A 365 16.08 13.34 -4.95
C LEU A 365 15.63 13.58 -6.40
N PHE A 366 15.75 12.56 -7.24
CA PHE A 366 15.39 12.62 -8.67
C PHE A 366 14.49 11.45 -9.06
N GLN A 367 13.72 11.64 -10.13
CA GLN A 367 12.94 10.58 -10.78
C GLN A 367 13.15 10.62 -12.29
N TRP A 368 13.09 9.45 -12.92
CA TRP A 368 13.01 9.33 -14.37
C TRP A 368 11.55 9.40 -14.82
N SER A 369 11.21 10.35 -15.69
CA SER A 369 9.85 10.54 -16.22
C SER A 369 9.48 9.55 -17.33
N GLY A 370 10.45 8.75 -17.79
CA GLY A 370 10.37 7.98 -19.04
C GLY A 370 11.19 8.62 -20.16
N THR A 371 11.43 9.94 -20.09
CA THR A 371 12.19 10.69 -21.12
C THR A 371 13.25 11.63 -20.56
N ALA A 372 13.13 12.04 -19.29
CA ALA A 372 14.07 12.95 -18.65
C ALA A 372 14.13 12.72 -17.14
N TRP A 373 15.25 13.12 -16.54
CA TRP A 373 15.38 13.22 -15.10
C TRP A 373 14.70 14.49 -14.58
N VAL A 374 13.97 14.36 -13.47
CA VAL A 374 13.22 15.45 -12.82
C VAL A 374 13.57 15.50 -11.34
N ALA A 375 14.07 16.63 -10.87
CA ALA A 375 14.32 16.88 -9.45
C ALA A 375 12.99 16.93 -8.66
N GLN A 376 12.96 16.34 -7.47
CA GLN A 376 11.74 16.16 -6.65
C GLN A 376 11.67 17.11 -5.44
N GLN A 377 12.10 18.36 -5.62
CA GLN A 377 12.29 19.36 -4.54
C GLN A 377 11.06 19.61 -3.64
#